data_AF-A0A485PJL2-F1
#
_entry.id   AF-A0A485PJL2-F1
#
_cell.length_a   1.000
_cell.length_b   1.000
_cell.length_c   1.000
_cell.angle_alpha   90.00
_cell.angle_beta   90.00
_cell.angle_gamma   90.00
#
_symmetry.space_group_name_H-M   'P 1'
#
loop_
_entity.id
_entity.type
_entity.pdbx_description
1 polymer ?
#
loop_
_entity_poly.entity_id
_entity_poly.type
_entity_poly.pdbx_seq_one_letter_code
_entity_poly.pdbx_strand_id
1 'polypeptide(L)' 'MNEPIRKADMQKNVIKKYKGHFPEILRRASECTELVSGIDVKEVNPTSHCYALVNKLDLT' A
#
# COMPACT_ATOMS: atom_id res chain seq x y z
N MET A 1 1.97 9.44 13.87
CA MET A 1 0.95 8.60 13.19
C MET A 1 0.97 9.02 11.72
N ASN A 2 1.46 8.18 10.82
CA ASN A 2 1.52 8.52 9.40
C ASN A 2 0.10 8.44 8.80
N GLU A 3 -0.22 9.32 7.86
CA GLU A 3 -1.53 9.34 7.22
C GLU A 3 -1.76 8.04 6.42
N PRO A 4 -2.90 7.35 6.59
CA PRO A 4 -3.19 6.12 5.86
C PRO A 4 -3.46 6.41 4.38
N ILE A 5 -2.94 5.55 3.52
CA ILE A 5 -3.10 5.62 2.07
C ILE A 5 -4.44 5.00 1.69
N ARG A 6 -5.28 5.72 0.94
CA ARG A 6 -6.57 5.18 0.47
C ARG A 6 -6.44 4.56 -0.91
N LYS A 7 -7.12 3.43 -1.14
CA LYS A 7 -7.25 2.81 -2.47
C LYS A 7 -7.72 3.79 -3.54
N ALA A 8 -8.69 4.64 -3.21
CA ALA A 8 -9.23 5.64 -4.12
C ALA A 8 -8.14 6.60 -4.63
N ASP A 9 -7.23 7.02 -3.75
CA ASP A 9 -6.15 7.94 -4.11
C ASP A 9 -5.07 7.27 -4.95
N MET A 10 -4.72 6.00 -4.66
CA MET A 10 -3.83 5.22 -5.51
C MET A 10 -4.40 5.05 -6.93
N GLN A 11 -5.68 4.73 -7.04
CA GLN A 11 -6.38 4.59 -8.33
C GLN A 11 -6.54 5.91 -9.07
N LYS A 12 -6.72 7.02 -8.34
CA LYS A 12 -6.88 8.34 -8.92
C LYS A 12 -5.55 8.94 -9.35
N ASN A 13 -4.44 8.67 -8.65
CA ASN A 13 -3.18 9.38 -8.88
C ASN A 13 -2.11 8.54 -9.57
N VAL A 14 -2.00 7.25 -9.23
CA VAL A 14 -0.89 6.38 -9.68
C VAL A 14 -1.33 5.46 -10.81
N ILE A 15 -2.42 4.69 -10.62
CA ILE A 15 -2.84 3.64 -11.56
C ILE A 15 -4.11 3.99 -12.34
N LYS A 16 -4.25 5.26 -12.75
CA LYS A 16 -5.45 5.83 -13.41
C LYS A 16 -6.07 4.94 -14.49
N LYS A 17 -5.23 4.32 -15.34
CA LYS A 17 -5.65 3.47 -16.47
C LYS A 17 -5.74 1.98 -16.13
N TYR A 18 -5.18 1.53 -15.01
CA TYR A 18 -5.04 0.12 -14.64
C TYR A 18 -5.82 -0.24 -13.38
N LYS A 19 -6.95 0.45 -13.12
CA LYS A 19 -7.76 0.27 -11.90
C LYS A 19 -8.22 -1.18 -11.71
N GLY A 20 -8.52 -1.90 -12.80
CA GLY A 20 -8.90 -3.32 -12.77
C GLY A 20 -7.78 -4.27 -12.33
N HIS A 21 -6.52 -3.84 -12.43
CA HIS A 21 -5.34 -4.59 -11.99
C HIS A 21 -4.85 -4.14 -10.61
N PHE A 22 -5.62 -3.34 -9.88
CA PHE A 22 -5.23 -2.83 -8.56
C PHE A 22 -4.71 -3.92 -7.61
N PRO A 23 -5.37 -5.08 -7.44
CA PRO A 23 -4.90 -6.09 -6.49
C PRO A 23 -3.50 -6.61 -6.82
N GLU A 24 -3.22 -6.88 -8.10
CA GLU A 24 -1.92 -7.40 -8.53
C GLU A 24 -0.83 -6.32 -8.48
N ILE A 25 -1.16 -5.07 -8.84
CA ILE A 25 -0.22 -3.95 -8.74
C ILE A 25 0.13 -3.68 -7.28
N LEU A 26 -0.86 -3.64 -6.39
CA LEU A 26 -0.64 -3.44 -4.96
C LEU A 26 0.21 -4.58 -4.37
N ARG A 27 -0.09 -5.84 -4.72
CA ARG A 27 0.69 -7.00 -4.26
C ARG A 27 2.16 -6.86 -4.63
N ARG A 28 2.47 -6.65 -5.92
CA ARG A 28 3.85 -6.50 -6.41
C ARG A 28 4.56 -5.29 -5.80
N ALA A 29 3.85 -4.17 -5.67
CA ALA A 29 4.41 -2.97 -5.05
C ALA A 29 4.75 -3.21 -3.57
N SER A 30 3.87 -3.90 -2.84
CA SER A 30 4.08 -4.25 -1.43
C SER A 30 5.27 -5.19 -1.26
N GLU A 31 5.36 -6.24 -2.09
CA GLU A 31 6.50 -7.17 -2.12
C GLU A 31 7.81 -6.42 -2.39
N CYS A 32 7.83 -5.54 -3.39
CA CYS A 32 9.01 -4.73 -3.69
C CYS A 32 9.39 -3.79 -2.54
N THR A 33 8.43 -3.04 -1.98
CA THR A 33 8.66 -2.11 -0.87
C THR A 33 9.20 -2.83 0.37
N GLU A 34 8.72 -4.04 0.65
CA GLU A 34 9.25 -4.86 1.72
C GLU A 34 10.70 -5.28 1.45
N LEU A 35 10.99 -5.82 0.26
CA LEU A 35 12.33 -6.32 -0.06
C LEU A 35 13.39 -5.22 -0.10
N VAL A 36 13.04 -4.02 -0.59
CA VAL A 36 14.02 -2.92 -0.79
C VAL A 36 14.16 -2.01 0.43
N SER A 37 13.14 -1.91 1.29
CA SER A 37 13.12 -0.95 2.40
C SER A 37 12.76 -1.56 3.75
N GLY A 38 12.41 -2.85 3.81
CA GLY A 38 11.93 -3.48 5.04
C GLY A 38 10.57 -2.92 5.50
N ILE A 39 9.80 -2.32 4.61
CA ILE A 39 8.50 -1.70 4.93
C ILE A 39 7.37 -2.61 4.40
N ASP A 40 6.46 -3.00 5.29
CA ASP A 40 5.24 -3.71 4.95
C ASP A 40 4.10 -2.73 4.64
N VAL A 41 3.23 -3.11 3.69
CA VAL A 41 2.03 -2.35 3.33
C VAL A 41 0.82 -3.10 3.84
N LYS A 42 0.25 -2.63 4.95
CA LYS A 42 -0.82 -3.35 5.66
C LYS A 42 -2.17 -2.67 5.51
N GLU A 43 -3.22 -3.43 5.17
CA GLU A 43 -4.58 -2.91 5.23
C GLU A 43 -4.99 -2.74 6.70
N VAL A 44 -5.35 -1.51 7.08
CA VAL A 44 -5.73 -1.12 8.45
C VAL A 44 -7.22 -0.86 8.59
N ASN A 45 -7.91 -0.59 7.48
CA ASN A 45 -9.37 -0.50 7.46
C ASN A 45 -9.92 -1.07 6.15
N PRO A 46 -10.48 -2.29 6.17
CA PRO A 46 -11.06 -2.93 5.00
C PRO A 46 -12.31 -2.22 4.47
N THR A 47 -13.12 -1.61 5.34
CA THR A 47 -14.35 -0.92 4.94
C THR A 47 -14.06 0.30 4.05
N SER A 48 -12.99 1.04 4.36
CA SER A 48 -12.58 2.22 3.60
C SER A 48 -11.39 1.96 2.67
N HIS A 49 -10.89 0.72 2.61
CA HIS A 49 -9.66 0.33 1.91
C HIS A 49 -8.50 1.29 2.17
N CYS A 50 -8.14 1.40 3.45
CA CYS A 50 -7.00 2.19 3.91
C CYS A 50 -5.81 1.30 4.26
N TYR A 51 -4.62 1.73 3.88
CA TYR A 51 -3.37 1.02 4.03
C TYR A 51 -2.36 1.87 4.82
N ALA A 52 -1.55 1.25 5.66
CA ALA A 52 -0.46 1.88 6.38
C ALA A 52 0.87 1.27 5.98
N LEU A 53 1.93 2.08 6.02
CA LEU A 53 3.31 1.63 5.89
C LEU A 53 3.85 1.30 7.28
N VAL A 54 4.28 0.07 7.47
CA VAL A 54 4.75 -0.45 8.76
C VAL A 54 6.21 -0.89 8.61
N ASN A 55 7.09 -0.44 9.50
CA ASN A 55 8.45 -0.95 9.51
C ASN A 55 8.43 -2.42 9.99
N LYS A 56 8.82 -3.35 9.12
CA LYS A 56 8.82 -4.79 9.42
C LYS A 56 9.95 -5.20 10.35
N LEU A 57 11.01 -4.40 10.43
CA LEU A 57 12.19 -4.71 11.23
C LEU A 57 12.09 -4.20 12.68
N ASP A 58 10.99 -3.51 13.05
CA ASP A 58 10.80 -2.89 14.38
C ASP A 58 11.98 -2.00 14.82
N LEU A 59 12.74 -1.48 13.85
CA LEU A 59 13.84 -0.54 14.09
C LEU A 59 13.22 0.82 14.44
N THR A 60 13.22 1.14 15.74
CA THR A 60 12.75 2.42 16.30
C THR A 60 13.89 3.41 16.41
#